data_AF-A0A0R1N4X2-F1
#
_entry.id   AF-A0A0R1N4X2-F1
#
_cell.length_a   1.000
_cell.length_b   1.000
_cell.length_c   1.000
_cell.angle_alpha   90.00
_cell.angle_beta   90.00
_cell.angle_gamma   90.00
#
_symmetry.space_group_name_H-M   'P 1'
#
loop_
_entity.id
_entity.type
_entity.pdbx_description
1 polymer ?
#
loop_
_entity_poly.entity_id
_entity_poly.type
_entity_poly.pdbx_seq_one_letter_code
_entity_poly.pdbx_strand_id
1 'polypeptide(L)'
;MINMRKDIEEQKNHNWSLEDYEPYPEFHALKKSLSWFQDQKVGLLIHWGLYAQAGIVESWQLSAQDQWARQPTAFRSNMAQLQRDYWKLANQFSPTHYDPYHWAELFRQAGITYAIFTTKHHDGFNMYDTNASNYKITNPHYPYHNDRYEDVFGAFTKAMRQANIAVGAYYSKADWYSENYWPSPKTHYGRTVGYDIREEPEKWTRYVHFVHQQLQEITTQYGPLAMLWLDAGWVKDPQEPLHLAELMDQVRSRQPQMLVVDRTVGGRFENYVTPERQIPTLATRPTIPWESNIPLARNWGYIPHDQYKSTKQIISDLLKIVTLGGNVVFGVGPTAQGLIPTPAKKALHDLGGWLSLNGDGIYGTRACSPEIIQATEKLGCAITEKADAYYLFPMKERQDRIDLHQLPIAPIKKVVSLGQSNISPGIVDGCIHLPGSFSHALFPGMKLIKAEVKSS
;
A
#
# COMPACT_ATOMS: atom_id res chain seq x y z
N MET A 1 16.59 -12.72 -18.90
CA MET A 1 15.84 -11.45 -18.72
C MET A 1 14.50 -11.80 -18.10
N ILE A 2 14.25 -11.44 -16.84
CA ILE A 2 12.93 -11.58 -16.22
C ILE A 2 12.03 -10.58 -16.95
N ASN A 3 11.00 -11.05 -17.68
CA ASN A 3 10.03 -10.16 -18.31
C ASN A 3 9.45 -9.24 -17.24
N MET A 4 9.81 -7.96 -17.28
CA MET A 4 9.25 -6.97 -16.36
C MET A 4 7.77 -6.83 -16.64
N ARG A 5 7.00 -6.91 -15.56
CA ARG A 5 5.57 -6.69 -15.53
C ARG A 5 5.30 -5.20 -15.84
N LYS A 6 4.41 -4.90 -16.80
CA LYS A 6 4.22 -3.53 -17.33
C LYS A 6 3.15 -2.72 -16.56
N ASP A 7 2.48 -3.34 -15.59
CA ASP A 7 1.64 -2.69 -14.59
C ASP A 7 2.43 -1.76 -13.67
N ILE A 8 3.73 -2.05 -13.45
CA ILE A 8 4.60 -1.24 -12.58
C ILE A 8 4.73 0.19 -13.13
N GLU A 9 4.28 1.17 -12.36
CA GLU A 9 4.51 2.58 -12.67
C GLU A 9 5.92 3.03 -12.24
N GLU A 10 6.60 3.78 -13.11
CA GLU A 10 7.92 4.35 -12.82
C GLU A 10 7.80 5.54 -11.87
N GLN A 11 8.68 5.57 -10.87
CA GLN A 11 8.78 6.69 -9.93
C GLN A 11 9.20 7.96 -10.67
N LYS A 12 8.47 9.06 -10.43
CA LYS A 12 8.88 10.38 -10.90
C LYS A 12 9.82 11.05 -9.90
N ASN A 13 10.81 11.76 -10.42
CA ASN A 13 11.63 12.66 -9.61
C ASN A 13 10.82 13.92 -9.30
N HIS A 14 10.24 13.97 -8.10
CA HIS A 14 9.57 15.16 -7.60
C HIS A 14 10.48 15.93 -6.64
N ASN A 15 10.57 17.24 -6.84
CA ASN A 15 11.30 18.18 -5.99
C ASN A 15 10.32 19.05 -5.20
N TRP A 16 9.27 18.46 -4.61
CA TRP A 16 8.42 19.23 -3.70
C TRP A 16 8.79 18.92 -2.25
N SER A 17 8.71 19.94 -1.40
CA SER A 17 9.05 19.89 0.02
C SER A 17 7.81 20.15 0.88
N LEU A 18 7.89 19.88 2.18
CA LEU A 18 6.83 20.25 3.13
C LEU A 18 6.56 21.77 3.12
N GLU A 19 7.55 22.60 2.77
CA GLU A 19 7.45 24.06 2.76
C GLU A 19 6.57 24.56 1.60
N ASP A 20 6.44 23.80 0.51
CA ASP A 20 5.55 24.13 -0.62
C ASP A 20 4.07 24.18 -0.21
N TYR A 21 3.74 23.63 0.96
CA TYR A 21 2.40 23.62 1.52
C TYR A 21 2.13 24.78 2.46
N GLU A 22 3.15 25.51 2.94
CA GLU A 22 3.03 26.58 3.93
C GLU A 22 1.99 27.65 3.57
N PRO A 23 1.83 28.07 2.30
CA PRO A 23 0.82 29.05 1.93
C PRO A 23 -0.65 28.58 2.04
N TYR A 24 -0.89 27.28 2.25
CA TYR A 24 -2.22 26.69 2.12
C TYR A 24 -2.86 26.34 3.47
N PRO A 25 -4.20 26.46 3.62
CA PRO A 25 -4.89 26.25 4.91
C PRO A 25 -4.66 24.87 5.54
N GLU A 26 -4.43 23.83 4.74
CA GLU A 26 -4.22 22.46 5.20
C GLU A 26 -2.79 22.18 5.73
N PHE A 27 -1.85 23.13 5.63
CA PHE A 27 -0.43 22.92 5.95
C PHE A 27 -0.19 22.22 7.28
N HIS A 28 -0.78 22.75 8.36
CA HIS A 28 -0.57 22.20 9.71
C HIS A 28 -1.16 20.81 9.88
N ALA A 29 -2.29 20.51 9.22
CA ALA A 29 -2.90 19.19 9.25
C ALA A 29 -2.07 18.18 8.44
N LEU A 30 -1.57 18.57 7.27
CA LEU A 30 -0.69 17.75 6.44
C LEU A 30 0.63 17.46 7.13
N LYS A 31 1.26 18.45 7.79
CA LYS A 31 2.51 18.24 8.54
C LYS A 31 2.33 17.18 9.63
N LYS A 32 1.23 17.22 10.38
CA LYS A 32 0.89 16.20 11.37
C LYS A 32 0.64 14.84 10.73
N SER A 33 -0.09 14.81 9.63
CA SER A 33 -0.45 13.57 8.91
C SER A 33 0.76 12.91 8.27
N LEU A 34 1.72 13.68 7.76
CA LEU A 34 2.98 13.17 7.20
C LEU A 34 3.93 12.66 8.29
N SER A 35 3.94 13.28 9.47
CA SER A 35 4.64 12.71 10.62
C SER A 35 3.99 11.40 11.04
N TRP A 36 2.66 11.39 11.20
CA TRP A 36 1.89 10.19 11.53
C TRP A 36 2.14 9.07 10.53
N PHE A 37 2.09 9.36 9.23
CA PHE A 37 2.35 8.40 8.16
C PHE A 37 3.73 7.77 8.31
N GLN A 38 4.78 8.59 8.49
CA GLN A 38 6.13 8.08 8.72
C GLN A 38 6.25 7.27 10.03
N ASP A 39 5.35 7.42 11.00
CA ASP A 39 5.34 6.61 12.22
C ASP A 39 4.69 5.22 12.01
N GLN A 40 3.83 5.08 10.98
CA GLN A 40 2.97 3.92 10.80
C GLN A 40 3.68 2.66 10.31
N LYS A 41 4.66 2.80 9.40
CA LYS A 41 5.55 1.77 8.82
C LYS A 41 4.91 0.60 8.07
N VAL A 42 3.81 0.03 8.55
CA VAL A 42 3.23 -1.23 8.04
C VAL A 42 1.75 -1.05 7.75
N GLY A 43 1.42 -0.97 6.47
CA GLY A 43 0.06 -0.92 5.95
C GLY A 43 -0.34 -2.18 5.20
N LEU A 44 -1.62 -2.24 4.80
CA LEU A 44 -2.17 -3.30 3.96
C LEU A 44 -2.94 -2.71 2.77
N LEU A 45 -2.72 -3.23 1.55
CA LEU A 45 -3.44 -2.84 0.34
C LEU A 45 -4.27 -4.02 -0.13
N ILE A 46 -5.58 -3.84 -0.18
CA ILE A 46 -6.56 -4.90 -0.47
C ILE A 46 -7.04 -4.70 -1.90
N HIS A 47 -6.65 -5.61 -2.80
CA HIS A 47 -7.19 -5.69 -4.15
C HIS A 47 -8.28 -6.74 -4.21
N TRP A 48 -9.53 -6.27 -4.20
CA TRP A 48 -10.70 -7.11 -4.23
C TRP A 48 -11.80 -6.57 -5.13
N GLY A 49 -12.36 -7.44 -5.97
CA GLY A 49 -13.37 -7.13 -6.97
C GLY A 49 -13.68 -8.36 -7.83
N LEU A 50 -14.31 -8.14 -8.99
CA LEU A 50 -14.79 -9.22 -9.87
C LEU A 50 -13.67 -10.13 -10.37
N TYR A 51 -12.45 -9.61 -10.50
CA TYR A 51 -11.27 -10.38 -10.86
C TYR A 51 -10.95 -11.51 -9.88
N ALA A 52 -11.36 -11.41 -8.60
CA ALA A 52 -11.24 -12.51 -7.65
C ALA A 52 -12.17 -13.69 -8.01
N GLN A 53 -13.33 -13.42 -8.64
CA GLN A 53 -14.23 -14.47 -9.17
C GLN A 53 -13.63 -15.15 -10.39
N ALA A 54 -12.96 -14.38 -11.26
CA ALA A 54 -12.24 -14.94 -12.40
C ALA A 54 -10.93 -15.66 -12.01
N GLY A 55 -10.34 -15.31 -10.86
CA GLY A 55 -9.05 -15.83 -10.42
C GLY A 55 -7.88 -15.36 -11.29
N ILE A 56 -7.92 -14.11 -11.74
CA ILE A 56 -6.92 -13.52 -12.65
C ILE A 56 -6.22 -12.30 -12.04
N VAL A 57 -5.14 -11.86 -12.71
CA VAL A 57 -4.36 -10.68 -12.32
C VAL A 57 -5.21 -9.41 -12.49
N GLU A 58 -5.85 -9.00 -11.39
CA GLU A 58 -6.79 -7.89 -11.30
C GLU A 58 -7.68 -7.76 -12.57
N SER A 59 -7.96 -6.56 -13.05
CA SER A 59 -8.73 -6.38 -14.29
C SER A 59 -7.86 -6.38 -15.56
N TRP A 60 -6.54 -6.58 -15.45
CA TRP A 60 -5.57 -6.30 -16.51
C TRP A 60 -5.78 -7.08 -17.80
N GLN A 61 -6.41 -8.26 -17.74
CA GLN A 61 -6.70 -9.03 -18.96
C GLN A 61 -7.71 -8.35 -19.90
N LEU A 62 -8.48 -7.35 -19.43
CA LEU A 62 -9.40 -6.55 -20.24
C LEU A 62 -8.69 -5.63 -21.25
N SER A 63 -7.45 -5.22 -20.95
CA SER A 63 -6.61 -4.40 -21.85
C SER A 63 -5.86 -5.32 -22.82
N ALA A 64 -6.07 -5.19 -24.14
CA ALA A 64 -5.28 -5.96 -25.10
C ALA A 64 -3.80 -5.55 -25.15
N GLN A 65 -3.45 -4.33 -24.73
CA GLN A 65 -2.04 -3.91 -24.58
C GLN A 65 -1.31 -4.71 -23.48
N ASP A 66 -2.05 -5.23 -22.50
CA ASP A 66 -1.51 -5.96 -21.35
C ASP A 66 -1.45 -7.47 -21.60
N GLN A 67 -0.77 -7.86 -22.70
CA GLN A 67 -0.61 -9.27 -23.08
C GLN A 67 0.06 -10.12 -21.98
N TRP A 68 0.90 -9.52 -21.15
CA TRP A 68 1.56 -10.18 -20.03
C TRP A 68 0.54 -10.70 -18.99
N ALA A 69 -0.60 -10.02 -18.80
CA ALA A 69 -1.62 -10.40 -17.82
C ALA A 69 -2.41 -11.64 -18.25
N ARG A 70 -2.34 -12.00 -19.55
CA ARG A 70 -2.99 -13.18 -20.15
C ARG A 70 -2.06 -14.39 -20.23
N GLN A 71 -0.85 -14.32 -19.66
CA GLN A 71 0.12 -15.42 -19.62
C GLN A 71 0.20 -16.04 -18.22
N PRO A 72 0.32 -17.38 -18.09
CA PRO A 72 0.32 -18.38 -19.17
C PRO A 72 -1.10 -18.71 -19.67
N THR A 73 -2.14 -18.22 -19.00
CA THR A 73 -3.53 -18.59 -19.31
C THR A 73 -4.44 -17.37 -19.23
N ALA A 74 -5.16 -17.11 -20.32
CA ALA A 74 -6.19 -16.08 -20.38
C ALA A 74 -7.52 -16.60 -19.83
N PHE A 75 -8.31 -15.73 -19.21
CA PHE A 75 -9.68 -16.02 -18.78
C PHE A 75 -10.54 -16.50 -19.96
N ARG A 76 -10.39 -15.84 -21.11
CA ARG A 76 -10.93 -16.26 -22.41
C ARG A 76 -9.91 -15.96 -23.51
N SER A 77 -9.87 -16.77 -24.55
CA SER A 77 -8.91 -16.58 -25.66
C SER A 77 -9.28 -15.40 -26.57
N ASN A 78 -10.57 -15.15 -26.79
CA ASN A 78 -11.06 -14.03 -27.61
C ASN A 78 -11.34 -12.80 -26.74
N MET A 79 -10.80 -11.62 -27.10
CA MET A 79 -10.95 -10.39 -26.31
C MET A 79 -12.39 -9.92 -26.15
N ALA A 80 -13.20 -9.97 -27.22
CA ALA A 80 -14.59 -9.55 -27.13
C ALA A 80 -15.40 -10.48 -26.23
N GLN A 81 -15.13 -11.79 -26.27
CA GLN A 81 -15.72 -12.75 -25.34
C GLN A 81 -15.21 -12.54 -23.91
N LEU A 82 -13.91 -12.30 -23.74
CA LEU A 82 -13.29 -12.02 -22.43
C LEU A 82 -14.01 -10.88 -21.74
N GLN A 83 -14.11 -9.74 -22.42
CA GLN A 83 -14.77 -8.54 -21.93
C GLN A 83 -16.25 -8.79 -21.56
N ARG A 84 -17.02 -9.40 -22.48
CA ARG A 84 -18.44 -9.73 -22.22
C ARG A 84 -18.61 -10.66 -21.03
N ASP A 85 -17.84 -11.73 -20.94
CA ASP A 85 -17.96 -12.73 -19.88
C ASP A 85 -17.44 -12.17 -18.55
N TYR A 86 -16.42 -11.32 -18.57
CA TYR A 86 -15.84 -10.71 -17.39
C TYR A 86 -16.83 -9.75 -16.71
N TRP A 87 -17.44 -8.81 -17.43
CA TRP A 87 -18.41 -7.91 -16.79
C TRP A 87 -19.70 -8.63 -16.36
N LYS A 88 -20.01 -9.80 -16.94
CA LYS A 88 -21.09 -10.68 -16.44
C LYS A 88 -20.75 -11.37 -15.12
N LEU A 89 -19.50 -11.34 -14.65
CA LEU A 89 -19.15 -11.87 -13.33
C LEU A 89 -19.85 -11.12 -12.19
N ALA A 90 -20.26 -9.87 -12.41
CA ALA A 90 -21.08 -9.13 -11.45
C ALA A 90 -22.40 -9.87 -11.11
N ASN A 91 -22.95 -10.66 -12.03
CA ASN A 91 -24.16 -11.46 -11.80
C ASN A 91 -23.91 -12.70 -10.93
N GLN A 92 -22.66 -13.01 -10.61
CA GLN A 92 -22.24 -14.19 -9.84
C GLN A 92 -21.47 -13.82 -8.57
N PHE A 93 -20.89 -12.62 -8.53
CA PHE A 93 -20.07 -12.16 -7.42
C PHE A 93 -20.94 -11.93 -6.18
N SER A 94 -20.83 -12.86 -5.22
CA SER A 94 -21.58 -12.83 -3.96
C SER A 94 -20.66 -13.27 -2.80
N PRO A 95 -19.97 -12.33 -2.16
CA PRO A 95 -19.01 -12.64 -1.10
C PRO A 95 -19.67 -12.92 0.26
N THR A 96 -20.43 -14.01 0.34
CA THR A 96 -21.23 -14.37 1.52
C THR A 96 -20.43 -14.72 2.79
N HIS A 97 -19.10 -14.87 2.70
CA HIS A 97 -18.21 -15.06 3.86
C HIS A 97 -17.39 -13.81 4.19
N TYR A 98 -17.70 -12.67 3.57
CA TYR A 98 -17.09 -11.40 3.92
C TYR A 98 -17.50 -10.99 5.33
N ASP A 99 -16.50 -10.84 6.20
CA ASP A 99 -16.68 -10.26 7.53
C ASP A 99 -15.57 -9.23 7.77
N PRO A 100 -15.88 -7.92 7.68
CA PRO A 100 -14.90 -6.87 7.85
C PRO A 100 -14.34 -6.80 9.28
N TYR A 101 -15.08 -7.27 10.29
CA TYR A 101 -14.60 -7.28 11.67
C TYR A 101 -13.62 -8.44 11.90
N HIS A 102 -13.86 -9.59 11.27
CA HIS A 102 -12.88 -10.67 11.27
C HIS A 102 -11.59 -10.26 10.54
N TRP A 103 -11.70 -9.54 9.42
CA TRP A 103 -10.54 -8.96 8.75
C TRP A 103 -9.81 -7.94 9.63
N ALA A 104 -10.55 -7.03 10.28
CA ALA A 104 -9.98 -6.00 11.14
C ALA A 104 -9.18 -6.61 12.29
N GLU A 105 -9.71 -7.66 12.93
CA GLU A 105 -8.99 -8.35 14.01
C GLU A 105 -7.72 -9.03 13.51
N LEU A 106 -7.77 -9.71 12.37
CA LEU A 106 -6.59 -10.30 11.75
C LEU A 106 -5.52 -9.24 11.44
N PHE A 107 -5.91 -8.11 10.87
CA PHE A 107 -4.99 -7.03 10.49
C PHE A 107 -4.39 -6.36 11.73
N ARG A 108 -5.19 -6.14 12.77
CA ARG A 108 -4.72 -5.61 14.06
C ARG A 108 -3.69 -6.55 14.71
N GLN A 109 -3.98 -7.86 14.73
CA GLN A 109 -3.03 -8.86 15.23
C GLN A 109 -1.75 -8.92 14.39
N ALA A 110 -1.85 -8.66 13.09
CA ALA A 110 -0.71 -8.59 12.18
C ALA A 110 0.13 -7.30 12.31
N GLY A 111 -0.26 -6.37 13.19
CA GLY A 111 0.43 -5.09 13.36
C GLY A 111 0.16 -4.07 12.24
N ILE A 112 -0.89 -4.26 11.44
CA ILE A 112 -1.27 -3.29 10.43
C ILE A 112 -1.83 -2.05 11.10
N THR A 113 -1.33 -0.87 10.73
CA THR A 113 -1.75 0.42 11.32
C THR A 113 -2.64 1.23 10.37
N TYR A 114 -2.58 0.94 9.07
CA TYR A 114 -3.50 1.50 8.08
C TYR A 114 -3.80 0.49 6.97
N ALA A 115 -5.01 0.55 6.42
CA ALA A 115 -5.45 -0.34 5.36
C ALA A 115 -6.13 0.43 4.23
N ILE A 116 -5.69 0.18 3.00
CA ILE A 116 -6.16 0.80 1.76
C ILE A 116 -7.00 -0.23 1.02
N PHE A 117 -8.21 0.14 0.61
CA PHE A 117 -9.15 -0.78 -0.04
C PHE A 117 -9.51 -0.31 -1.45
N THR A 118 -9.50 -1.22 -2.43
CA THR A 118 -9.94 -0.95 -3.81
C THR A 118 -11.43 -0.65 -3.86
N THR A 119 -11.81 0.62 -3.74
CA THR A 119 -13.22 1.07 -3.90
C THR A 119 -13.71 0.83 -5.33
N LYS A 120 -12.81 1.02 -6.30
CA LYS A 120 -13.01 0.74 -7.72
C LYS A 120 -11.65 0.48 -8.39
N HIS A 121 -11.53 -0.59 -9.16
CA HIS A 121 -10.36 -0.87 -10.02
C HIS A 121 -10.64 -0.46 -11.47
N HIS A 122 -9.70 -0.70 -12.40
CA HIS A 122 -9.89 -0.32 -13.81
C HIS A 122 -11.10 -0.99 -14.49
N ASP A 123 -11.61 -2.11 -13.96
CA ASP A 123 -12.81 -2.77 -14.48
C ASP A 123 -14.10 -1.96 -14.31
N GLY A 124 -14.08 -0.90 -13.50
CA GLY A 124 -15.22 -0.03 -13.23
C GLY A 124 -16.22 -0.54 -12.19
N PHE A 125 -16.04 -1.73 -11.62
CA PHE A 125 -16.99 -2.26 -10.63
C PHE A 125 -16.79 -1.60 -9.27
N ASN A 126 -17.84 -0.97 -8.74
CA ASN A 126 -17.77 -0.22 -7.50
C ASN A 126 -18.11 -1.12 -6.31
N MET A 127 -17.18 -1.20 -5.36
CA MET A 127 -17.30 -1.97 -4.11
C MET A 127 -17.95 -1.14 -2.97
N TYR A 128 -18.76 -0.15 -3.33
CA TYR A 128 -19.44 0.78 -2.43
C TYR A 128 -20.71 1.34 -3.09
N ASP A 129 -21.59 1.97 -2.31
CA ASP A 129 -22.88 2.46 -2.80
C ASP A 129 -22.78 3.85 -3.47
N THR A 130 -22.26 3.89 -4.69
CA THR A 130 -22.17 5.15 -5.47
C THR A 130 -23.49 5.53 -6.15
N ASN A 131 -23.82 6.82 -6.28
CA ASN A 131 -24.95 7.26 -7.12
C ASN A 131 -24.54 7.51 -8.58
N ALA A 132 -23.26 7.46 -8.89
CA ALA A 132 -22.74 7.77 -10.23
C ALA A 132 -22.86 6.61 -11.23
N SER A 133 -23.05 5.36 -10.75
CA SER A 133 -23.13 4.17 -11.60
C SER A 133 -24.02 3.08 -11.00
N ASN A 134 -24.72 2.36 -11.87
CA ASN A 134 -25.42 1.12 -11.52
C ASN A 134 -24.49 -0.10 -11.50
N TYR A 135 -23.26 0.02 -12.01
CA TYR A 135 -22.24 -1.03 -11.97
C TYR A 135 -21.51 -1.03 -10.62
N LYS A 136 -22.27 -1.37 -9.58
CA LYS A 136 -21.88 -1.33 -8.16
C LYS A 136 -22.44 -2.53 -7.41
N ILE A 137 -21.76 -2.95 -6.35
CA ILE A 137 -22.10 -4.16 -5.59
C ILE A 137 -23.47 -4.12 -4.89
N THR A 138 -23.95 -2.92 -4.54
CA THR A 138 -25.27 -2.68 -3.91
C THR A 138 -26.43 -2.62 -4.89
N ASN A 139 -26.19 -2.77 -6.19
CA ASN A 139 -27.29 -2.73 -7.16
C ASN A 139 -28.24 -3.93 -6.98
N PRO A 140 -29.56 -3.74 -6.88
CA PRO A 140 -30.55 -4.82 -6.75
C PRO A 140 -30.51 -5.91 -7.83
N HIS A 141 -29.87 -5.64 -8.98
CA HIS A 141 -29.64 -6.63 -10.03
C HIS A 141 -28.62 -7.71 -9.63
N TYR A 142 -27.70 -7.44 -8.71
CA TYR A 142 -26.61 -8.35 -8.35
C TYR A 142 -26.91 -9.14 -7.07
N PRO A 143 -26.36 -10.35 -6.92
CA PRO A 143 -26.76 -11.28 -5.86
C PRO A 143 -26.40 -10.84 -4.43
N TYR A 144 -25.46 -9.91 -4.24
CA TYR A 144 -24.98 -9.49 -2.91
C TYR A 144 -25.72 -8.27 -2.32
N HIS A 145 -26.64 -7.65 -3.07
CA HIS A 145 -27.16 -6.31 -2.77
C HIS A 145 -27.93 -6.14 -1.45
N ASN A 146 -28.44 -7.23 -0.87
CA ASN A 146 -29.20 -7.25 0.39
C ASN A 146 -28.44 -7.99 1.52
N ASP A 147 -27.13 -8.21 1.34
CA ASP A 147 -26.31 -8.85 2.37
C ASP A 147 -25.97 -7.86 3.50
N ARG A 148 -25.70 -8.38 4.70
CA ARG A 148 -25.42 -7.56 5.90
C ARG A 148 -24.32 -6.50 5.67
N TYR A 149 -23.37 -6.79 4.78
CA TYR A 149 -22.27 -5.89 4.45
C TYR A 149 -22.24 -5.52 2.96
N GLU A 150 -23.43 -5.39 2.34
CA GLU A 150 -23.64 -5.03 0.93
C GLU A 150 -22.83 -3.79 0.48
N ASP A 151 -22.83 -2.71 1.26
CA ASP A 151 -21.88 -1.61 1.11
C ASP A 151 -20.52 -2.02 1.71
N VAL A 152 -19.75 -2.75 0.90
CA VAL A 152 -18.49 -3.38 1.32
C VAL A 152 -17.48 -2.36 1.84
N PHE A 153 -17.23 -1.27 1.11
CA PHE A 153 -16.30 -0.24 1.58
C PHE A 153 -16.82 0.46 2.84
N GLY A 154 -18.14 0.73 2.92
CA GLY A 154 -18.77 1.26 4.13
C GLY A 154 -18.54 0.38 5.36
N ALA A 155 -18.80 -0.92 5.23
CA ALA A 155 -18.60 -1.90 6.31
C ALA A 155 -17.10 -2.04 6.67
N PHE A 156 -16.21 -2.06 5.67
CA PHE A 156 -14.76 -2.04 5.85
C PHE A 156 -14.31 -0.83 6.68
N THR A 157 -14.71 0.40 6.30
CA THR A 157 -14.26 1.62 6.98
C THR A 157 -14.66 1.63 8.46
N LYS A 158 -15.87 1.14 8.78
CA LYS A 158 -16.37 1.04 10.16
C LYS A 158 -15.54 0.04 10.99
N ALA A 159 -15.31 -1.15 10.46
CA ALA A 159 -14.57 -2.20 11.16
C ALA A 159 -13.09 -1.82 11.39
N MET A 160 -12.42 -1.26 10.38
CA MET A 160 -11.02 -0.83 10.52
C MET A 160 -10.86 0.26 11.59
N ARG A 161 -11.75 1.27 11.60
CA ARG A 161 -11.73 2.32 12.63
C ARG A 161 -11.96 1.75 14.03
N GLN A 162 -12.89 0.82 14.19
CA GLN A 162 -13.11 0.14 15.47
C GLN A 162 -11.88 -0.63 15.96
N ALA A 163 -11.07 -1.15 15.03
CA ALA A 163 -9.80 -1.81 15.33
C ALA A 163 -8.60 -0.84 15.44
N ASN A 164 -8.82 0.48 15.39
CA ASN A 164 -7.78 1.52 15.35
C ASN A 164 -6.82 1.40 14.15
N ILE A 165 -7.33 0.94 13.02
CA ILE A 165 -6.62 0.89 11.74
C ILE A 165 -7.12 2.07 10.90
N ALA A 166 -6.20 2.95 10.49
CA ALA A 166 -6.53 4.07 9.64
C ALA A 166 -6.95 3.59 8.24
N VAL A 167 -7.88 4.29 7.61
CA VAL A 167 -8.50 3.85 6.36
C VAL A 167 -8.02 4.67 5.19
N GLY A 168 -7.58 4.01 4.12
CA GLY A 168 -7.35 4.61 2.81
C GLY A 168 -8.33 4.09 1.76
N ALA A 169 -8.65 4.93 0.78
CA ALA A 169 -9.45 4.55 -0.38
C ALA A 169 -8.54 4.45 -1.60
N TYR A 170 -8.42 3.25 -2.18
CA TYR A 170 -7.87 3.11 -3.53
C TYR A 170 -8.97 3.42 -4.55
N TYR A 171 -8.63 4.21 -5.58
CA TYR A 171 -9.54 4.51 -6.69
C TYR A 171 -8.79 4.57 -8.02
N SER A 172 -9.21 3.74 -8.98
CA SER A 172 -8.73 3.83 -10.36
C SER A 172 -9.35 5.01 -11.10
N LYS A 173 -8.50 5.90 -11.64
CA LYS A 173 -8.92 6.98 -12.53
C LYS A 173 -9.41 6.48 -13.90
N ALA A 174 -8.89 5.35 -14.37
CA ALA A 174 -9.39 4.67 -15.57
C ALA A 174 -10.63 3.84 -15.25
N ASP A 175 -11.61 3.83 -16.14
CA ASP A 175 -12.82 3.04 -16.01
C ASP A 175 -13.19 2.39 -17.34
N TRP A 176 -12.78 1.14 -17.50
CA TRP A 176 -12.98 0.35 -18.72
C TRP A 176 -14.44 -0.12 -18.88
N TYR A 177 -15.29 0.10 -17.86
CA TYR A 177 -16.71 -0.17 -17.98
C TYR A 177 -17.48 1.02 -18.58
N SER A 178 -17.14 2.24 -18.18
CA SER A 178 -17.82 3.47 -18.55
C SER A 178 -17.83 3.74 -20.06
N GLU A 179 -19.02 3.98 -20.63
CA GLU A 179 -19.18 4.34 -22.05
C GLU A 179 -18.59 5.71 -22.40
N ASN A 180 -18.39 6.57 -21.40
CA ASN A 180 -17.72 7.87 -21.58
C ASN A 180 -16.19 7.74 -21.57
N TYR A 181 -15.63 6.55 -21.30
CA TYR A 181 -14.20 6.27 -21.36
C TYR A 181 -13.89 5.23 -22.45
N TRP A 182 -14.51 4.05 -22.40
CA TRP A 182 -14.49 3.03 -23.46
C TRP A 182 -15.87 2.93 -24.13
N PRO A 183 -16.08 3.58 -25.29
CA PRO A 183 -17.38 3.60 -25.95
C PRO A 183 -17.79 2.23 -26.49
N SER A 184 -19.10 2.02 -26.63
CA SER A 184 -19.68 0.80 -27.20
C SER A 184 -19.73 0.86 -28.74
N PRO A 185 -19.49 -0.26 -29.48
CA PRO A 185 -18.96 -1.52 -28.96
C PRO A 185 -17.55 -1.30 -28.42
N LYS A 186 -17.22 -1.94 -27.30
CA LYS A 186 -15.92 -1.79 -26.61
C LYS A 186 -14.78 -2.41 -27.43
N THR A 187 -14.41 -1.73 -28.50
CA THR A 187 -13.36 -2.10 -29.45
C THR A 187 -12.04 -1.43 -29.10
N HIS A 188 -12.04 -0.50 -28.14
CA HIS A 188 -10.80 0.01 -27.58
C HIS A 188 -10.18 -1.05 -26.65
N TYR A 189 -8.89 -1.29 -26.85
CA TYR A 189 -8.16 -2.33 -26.14
C TYR A 189 -6.88 -1.85 -25.47
N GLY A 190 -6.68 -0.53 -25.35
CA GLY A 190 -5.57 0.07 -24.61
C GLY A 190 -5.97 0.52 -23.23
N ARG A 191 -5.03 1.01 -22.43
CA ARG A 191 -5.32 1.50 -21.06
C ARG A 191 -6.08 2.83 -21.01
N THR A 192 -5.94 3.62 -22.07
CA THR A 192 -6.40 5.02 -22.23
C THR A 192 -7.87 5.11 -22.64
N VAL A 193 -8.38 6.35 -22.73
CA VAL A 193 -9.68 6.67 -23.32
C VAL A 193 -9.76 6.17 -24.77
N GLY A 194 -10.95 5.72 -25.18
CA GLY A 194 -11.18 5.02 -26.43
C GLY A 194 -11.43 5.88 -27.67
N TYR A 195 -11.32 7.20 -27.55
CA TYR A 195 -11.62 8.20 -28.58
C TYR A 195 -10.74 9.44 -28.39
N ASP A 196 -10.68 10.33 -29.39
CA ASP A 196 -10.00 11.62 -29.24
C ASP A 196 -10.90 12.59 -28.46
N ILE A 197 -10.49 12.96 -27.24
CA ILE A 197 -11.26 13.85 -26.35
C ILE A 197 -11.46 15.25 -26.93
N ARG A 198 -10.65 15.67 -27.90
CA ARG A 198 -10.78 16.98 -28.57
C ARG A 198 -11.91 16.97 -29.59
N GLU A 199 -12.20 15.81 -30.17
CA GLU A 199 -13.29 15.60 -31.11
C GLU A 199 -14.62 15.33 -30.37
N GLU A 200 -14.57 14.79 -29.14
CA GLU A 200 -15.75 14.52 -28.30
C GLU A 200 -15.65 15.14 -26.88
N PRO A 201 -15.49 16.47 -26.76
CA PRO A 201 -15.24 17.13 -25.48
C PRO A 201 -16.39 16.95 -24.48
N GLU A 202 -17.64 16.96 -24.93
CA GLU A 202 -18.80 16.75 -24.05
C GLU A 202 -18.82 15.35 -23.41
N LYS A 203 -18.36 14.32 -24.14
CA LYS A 203 -18.26 12.96 -23.63
C LYS A 203 -17.18 12.88 -22.56
N TRP A 204 -16.05 13.53 -22.78
CA TRP A 204 -15.00 13.65 -21.77
C TRP A 204 -15.49 14.41 -20.54
N THR A 205 -16.19 15.54 -20.69
CA THR A 205 -16.77 16.29 -19.56
C THR A 205 -17.72 15.43 -18.73
N ARG A 206 -18.56 14.58 -19.36
CA ARG A 206 -19.38 13.61 -18.61
C ARG A 206 -18.54 12.61 -17.82
N TYR A 207 -17.40 12.18 -18.38
CA TYR A 207 -16.46 11.32 -17.65
C TYR A 207 -15.79 12.03 -16.48
N VAL A 208 -15.37 13.29 -16.65
CA VAL A 208 -14.82 14.12 -15.57
C VAL A 208 -15.84 14.25 -14.43
N HIS A 209 -17.08 14.62 -14.74
CA HIS A 209 -18.15 14.72 -13.73
C HIS A 209 -18.40 13.38 -13.02
N PHE A 210 -18.41 12.27 -13.76
CA PHE A 210 -18.53 10.93 -13.21
C PHE A 210 -17.42 10.64 -12.18
N VAL A 211 -16.15 10.88 -12.54
CA VAL A 211 -15.01 10.67 -11.64
C VAL A 211 -15.07 11.59 -10.41
N HIS A 212 -15.40 12.88 -10.62
CA HIS A 212 -15.52 13.85 -9.53
C HIS A 212 -16.62 13.46 -8.54
N GLN A 213 -17.79 13.08 -9.04
CA GLN A 213 -18.90 12.64 -8.19
C GLN A 213 -18.48 11.44 -7.32
N GLN A 214 -17.86 10.42 -7.92
CA GLN A 214 -17.41 9.24 -7.17
C GLN A 214 -16.40 9.58 -6.07
N LEU A 215 -15.39 10.40 -6.38
CA LEU A 215 -14.41 10.83 -5.40
C LEU A 215 -15.00 11.72 -4.31
N GLN A 216 -15.98 12.58 -4.63
CA GLN A 216 -16.74 13.35 -3.64
C GLN A 216 -17.54 12.42 -2.71
N GLU A 217 -18.24 11.42 -3.24
CA GLU A 217 -18.98 10.44 -2.44
C GLU A 217 -18.05 9.68 -1.49
N ILE A 218 -16.92 9.15 -2.00
CA ILE A 218 -15.90 8.45 -1.21
C ILE A 218 -15.39 9.33 -0.06
N THR A 219 -15.08 10.60 -0.34
CA THR A 219 -14.46 11.52 0.62
C THR A 219 -15.46 12.23 1.53
N THR A 220 -16.76 12.05 1.36
CA THR A 220 -17.78 12.70 2.21
C THR A 220 -18.67 11.73 2.96
N GLN A 221 -18.94 10.53 2.42
CA GLN A 221 -19.92 9.61 3.00
C GLN A 221 -19.30 8.50 3.88
N TYR A 222 -18.00 8.24 3.71
CA TYR A 222 -17.33 7.10 4.35
C TYR A 222 -16.53 7.50 5.59
N GLY A 223 -16.70 8.73 6.09
CA GLY A 223 -15.99 9.28 7.25
C GLY A 223 -14.55 9.72 6.96
N PRO A 224 -13.75 10.07 7.99
CA PRO A 224 -12.38 10.54 7.80
C PRO A 224 -11.48 9.47 7.18
N LEU A 225 -10.84 9.79 6.05
CA LEU A 225 -9.87 8.96 5.38
C LEU A 225 -8.47 9.50 5.68
N ALA A 226 -7.53 8.58 5.95
CA ALA A 226 -6.12 8.94 6.09
C ALA A 226 -5.49 9.18 4.72
N MET A 227 -5.90 8.41 3.71
CA MET A 227 -5.21 8.36 2.42
C MET A 227 -6.21 8.21 1.26
N LEU A 228 -5.99 8.98 0.19
CA LEU A 228 -6.56 8.73 -1.13
C LEU A 228 -5.45 8.16 -2.02
N TRP A 229 -5.61 6.89 -2.38
CA TRP A 229 -4.66 6.15 -3.20
C TRP A 229 -5.20 6.08 -4.63
N LEU A 230 -4.89 7.10 -5.44
CA LEU A 230 -5.30 7.10 -6.84
C LEU A 230 -4.42 6.16 -7.65
N ASP A 231 -4.97 5.52 -8.67
CA ASP A 231 -4.20 4.71 -9.62
C ASP A 231 -4.53 5.10 -11.06
N ALA A 232 -3.92 4.39 -12.01
CA ALA A 232 -3.96 4.72 -13.43
C ALA A 232 -3.27 6.07 -13.69
N GLY A 233 -1.98 6.17 -13.34
CA GLY A 233 -1.16 7.36 -13.50
C GLY A 233 -1.04 7.87 -14.94
N TRP A 234 -1.44 7.05 -15.93
CA TRP A 234 -1.56 7.45 -17.33
C TRP A 234 -2.78 8.36 -17.61
N VAL A 235 -3.81 8.34 -16.76
CA VAL A 235 -4.96 9.25 -16.85
C VAL A 235 -4.59 10.56 -16.16
N LYS A 236 -3.96 11.48 -16.90
CA LYS A 236 -3.38 12.71 -16.34
C LYS A 236 -3.38 13.86 -17.32
N ASP A 237 -3.23 15.06 -16.79
CA ASP A 237 -2.98 16.26 -17.59
C ASP A 237 -1.62 16.20 -18.33
N PRO A 238 -1.54 16.75 -19.56
CA PRO A 238 -2.64 17.28 -20.38
C PRO A 238 -3.34 16.23 -21.26
N GLN A 239 -2.95 14.94 -21.20
CA GLN A 239 -3.44 13.91 -22.13
C GLN A 239 -4.91 13.53 -21.89
N GLU A 240 -5.27 13.29 -20.63
CA GLU A 240 -6.61 12.90 -20.18
C GLU A 240 -6.95 13.75 -18.94
N PRO A 241 -7.26 15.05 -19.15
CA PRO A 241 -7.36 16.03 -18.08
C PRO A 241 -8.62 15.78 -17.25
N LEU A 242 -8.44 15.28 -16.03
CA LEU A 242 -9.53 15.09 -15.07
C LEU A 242 -9.76 16.32 -14.18
N HIS A 243 -8.95 17.37 -14.29
CA HIS A 243 -9.07 18.59 -13.46
C HIS A 243 -9.15 18.30 -11.95
N LEU A 244 -8.38 17.31 -11.48
CA LEU A 244 -8.46 16.83 -10.10
C LEU A 244 -8.02 17.88 -9.07
N ALA A 245 -7.20 18.86 -9.46
CA ALA A 245 -6.83 19.98 -8.60
C ALA A 245 -8.05 20.71 -8.03
N GLU A 246 -9.05 21.01 -8.88
CA GLU A 246 -10.27 21.72 -8.48
C GLU A 246 -11.10 20.93 -7.47
N LEU A 247 -11.18 19.61 -7.69
CA LEU A 247 -11.82 18.69 -6.77
C LEU A 247 -11.04 18.61 -5.44
N MET A 248 -9.72 18.51 -5.51
CA MET A 248 -8.88 18.30 -4.34
C MET A 248 -8.87 19.49 -3.39
N ASP A 249 -9.04 20.72 -3.88
CA ASP A 249 -9.28 21.89 -3.03
C ASP A 249 -10.54 21.70 -2.17
N GLN A 250 -11.64 21.25 -2.78
CA GLN A 250 -12.89 20.98 -2.06
C GLN A 250 -12.74 19.83 -1.08
N VAL A 251 -12.05 18.76 -1.47
CA VAL A 251 -11.79 17.61 -0.62
C VAL A 251 -10.95 18.03 0.60
N ARG A 252 -9.86 18.78 0.40
CA ARG A 252 -8.98 19.23 1.48
C ARG A 252 -9.62 20.25 2.41
N SER A 253 -10.55 21.07 1.92
CA SER A 253 -11.34 21.95 2.81
C SER A 253 -12.15 21.18 3.87
N ARG A 254 -12.52 19.92 3.58
CA ARG A 254 -13.30 19.05 4.47
C ARG A 254 -12.44 18.03 5.22
N GLN A 255 -11.39 17.55 4.55
CA GLN A 255 -10.43 16.58 5.08
C GLN A 255 -9.00 17.09 4.93
N PRO A 256 -8.60 18.15 5.66
CA PRO A 256 -7.28 18.77 5.52
C PRO A 256 -6.12 17.84 5.90
N GLN A 257 -6.40 16.75 6.60
CA GLN A 257 -5.45 15.72 6.99
C GLN A 257 -5.17 14.67 5.91
N MET A 258 -6.03 14.56 4.89
CA MET A 258 -5.96 13.42 3.96
C MET A 258 -4.72 13.50 3.08
N LEU A 259 -3.92 12.44 3.10
CA LEU A 259 -2.75 12.29 2.24
C LEU A 259 -3.15 11.73 0.88
N VAL A 260 -2.46 12.14 -0.18
CA VAL A 260 -2.66 11.58 -1.52
C VAL A 260 -1.33 11.03 -2.04
N VAL A 261 -1.35 9.83 -2.59
CA VAL A 261 -0.18 9.25 -3.26
C VAL A 261 0.11 9.99 -4.57
N ASP A 262 1.39 10.14 -4.92
CA ASP A 262 1.79 10.56 -6.26
C ASP A 262 1.50 9.46 -7.28
N ARG A 263 0.31 9.57 -7.85
CA ARG A 263 -0.22 8.76 -8.96
C ARG A 263 -1.07 9.63 -9.89
N THR A 264 -0.74 10.93 -9.95
CA THR A 264 -1.06 11.96 -10.96
C THR A 264 -2.28 12.86 -10.77
N VAL A 265 -2.51 13.36 -9.55
CA VAL A 265 -3.22 14.65 -9.36
C VAL A 265 -2.34 15.82 -9.81
N GLY A 266 -1.04 15.74 -9.51
CA GLY A 266 -0.06 16.79 -9.74
C GLY A 266 0.05 17.85 -8.63
N GLY A 267 1.23 18.46 -8.55
CA GLY A 267 1.51 19.62 -7.72
C GLY A 267 1.36 19.38 -6.21
N ARG A 268 0.87 20.38 -5.51
CA ARG A 268 0.73 20.42 -4.04
C ARG A 268 -0.24 19.38 -3.47
N PHE A 269 -0.91 18.59 -4.30
CA PHE A 269 -1.91 17.65 -3.80
C PHE A 269 -1.32 16.29 -3.42
N GLU A 270 -0.16 15.94 -3.96
CA GLU A 270 0.49 14.65 -3.77
C GLU A 270 1.51 14.73 -2.65
N ASN A 271 1.38 13.87 -1.64
CA ASN A 271 2.04 14.00 -0.34
C ASN A 271 3.07 12.90 -0.04
N TYR A 272 3.13 11.84 -0.84
CA TYR A 272 4.15 10.80 -0.73
C TYR A 272 4.24 10.02 -2.05
N VAL A 273 5.38 9.35 -2.29
CA VAL A 273 5.60 8.55 -3.51
C VAL A 273 5.57 7.06 -3.22
N THR A 274 5.38 6.24 -4.25
CA THR A 274 5.31 4.80 -4.11
C THR A 274 6.23 4.06 -5.09
N PRO A 275 7.41 3.58 -4.65
CA PRO A 275 8.24 2.66 -5.42
C PRO A 275 7.52 1.32 -5.59
N GLU A 276 6.82 1.16 -6.72
CA GLU A 276 5.90 0.05 -6.91
C GLU A 276 6.64 -1.28 -7.06
N ARG A 277 6.30 -2.26 -6.20
CA ARG A 277 6.92 -3.60 -6.17
C ARG A 277 8.44 -3.58 -6.05
N GLN A 278 9.01 -2.47 -5.59
CA GLN A 278 10.44 -2.24 -5.50
C GLN A 278 10.83 -1.89 -4.09
N ILE A 279 12.05 -2.29 -3.71
CA ILE A 279 12.72 -1.81 -2.51
C ILE A 279 13.89 -0.97 -3.03
N PRO A 280 13.86 0.37 -2.83
CA PRO A 280 14.96 1.22 -3.25
C PRO A 280 16.28 0.82 -2.58
N THR A 281 17.38 1.32 -3.13
CA THR A 281 18.70 1.29 -2.47
C THR A 281 18.91 2.62 -1.75
N LEU A 282 19.97 2.74 -0.94
CA LEU A 282 20.35 4.03 -0.34
C LEU A 282 20.53 5.14 -1.40
N ALA A 283 21.03 4.79 -2.60
CA ALA A 283 21.25 5.74 -3.68
C ALA A 283 19.97 6.12 -4.44
N THR A 284 18.95 5.26 -4.42
CA THR A 284 17.71 5.44 -5.21
C THR A 284 16.48 5.70 -4.35
N ARG A 285 16.62 5.77 -3.02
CA ARG A 285 15.48 6.02 -2.13
C ARG A 285 14.90 7.43 -2.37
N PRO A 286 13.57 7.57 -2.30
CA PRO A 286 12.95 8.89 -2.30
C PRO A 286 13.44 9.75 -1.12
N THR A 287 13.57 11.06 -1.36
CA THR A 287 13.92 12.07 -0.34
C THR A 287 12.69 12.63 0.38
N ILE A 288 11.51 12.43 -0.18
CA ILE A 288 10.21 12.73 0.42
C ILE A 288 9.59 11.48 1.04
N PRO A 289 8.56 11.59 1.90
CA PRO A 289 7.87 10.42 2.45
C PRO A 289 7.45 9.45 1.34
N TRP A 290 7.62 8.16 1.60
CA TRP A 290 7.40 7.13 0.60
C TRP A 290 6.91 5.81 1.19
N GLU A 291 6.23 5.04 0.35
CA GLU A 291 5.70 3.73 0.68
C GLU A 291 5.95 2.74 -0.46
N SER A 292 6.74 1.71 -0.19
CA SER A 292 6.85 0.59 -1.12
C SER A 292 5.62 -0.29 -1.00
N ASN A 293 4.96 -0.53 -2.13
CA ASN A 293 3.87 -1.47 -2.21
C ASN A 293 4.43 -2.85 -2.62
N ILE A 294 4.16 -3.88 -1.82
CA ILE A 294 4.74 -5.21 -2.02
C ILE A 294 3.63 -6.26 -1.80
N PRO A 295 3.17 -7.00 -2.81
CA PRO A 295 2.19 -8.05 -2.57
C PRO A 295 2.74 -9.16 -1.67
N LEU A 296 1.91 -9.76 -0.82
CA LEU A 296 2.31 -10.97 -0.06
C LEU A 296 2.53 -12.16 -0.99
N ALA A 297 1.84 -12.18 -2.14
CA ALA A 297 1.96 -13.19 -3.18
C ALA A 297 2.74 -12.67 -4.39
N ARG A 298 2.59 -13.32 -5.55
CA ARG A 298 3.09 -12.77 -6.82
C ARG A 298 2.18 -11.66 -7.32
N ASN A 299 0.86 -11.73 -7.10
CA ASN A 299 -0.14 -10.80 -7.65
C ASN A 299 -0.81 -9.99 -6.52
N TRP A 300 -1.51 -8.90 -6.89
CA TRP A 300 -2.18 -8.04 -5.91
C TRP A 300 -3.50 -8.67 -5.45
N GLY A 301 -4.32 -9.05 -6.41
CA GLY A 301 -5.60 -9.74 -6.23
C GLY A 301 -5.46 -11.26 -6.12
N TYR A 302 -6.59 -11.90 -5.84
CA TYR A 302 -6.64 -13.35 -5.66
C TYR A 302 -6.41 -14.10 -6.98
N ILE A 303 -5.40 -14.96 -6.99
CA ILE A 303 -5.19 -15.98 -8.02
C ILE A 303 -5.16 -17.36 -7.34
N PRO A 304 -5.92 -18.35 -7.82
CA PRO A 304 -5.87 -19.71 -7.30
C PRO A 304 -4.45 -20.27 -7.33
N HIS A 305 -4.03 -20.87 -6.21
CA HIS A 305 -2.70 -21.47 -6.05
C HIS A 305 -1.52 -20.49 -6.27
N ASP A 306 -1.69 -19.19 -6.02
CA ASP A 306 -0.59 -18.23 -6.08
C ASP A 306 0.52 -18.57 -5.07
N GLN A 307 1.73 -18.12 -5.36
CA GLN A 307 2.90 -18.33 -4.53
C GLN A 307 3.12 -17.16 -3.57
N TYR A 308 3.11 -17.46 -2.28
CA TYR A 308 3.31 -16.50 -1.21
C TYR A 308 4.78 -16.39 -0.82
N LYS A 309 5.19 -15.18 -0.46
CA LYS A 309 6.49 -14.93 0.16
C LYS A 309 6.60 -15.68 1.49
N SER A 310 7.80 -16.14 1.81
CA SER A 310 8.09 -16.69 3.12
C SER A 310 8.09 -15.59 4.19
N THR A 311 7.86 -15.96 5.44
CA THR A 311 7.97 -15.06 6.60
C THR A 311 9.32 -14.33 6.65
N LYS A 312 10.41 -15.06 6.37
CA LYS A 312 11.77 -14.50 6.28
C LYS A 312 11.87 -13.41 5.20
N GLN A 313 11.27 -13.64 4.02
CA GLN A 313 11.26 -12.63 2.96
C GLN A 313 10.45 -11.39 3.36
N ILE A 314 9.25 -11.57 3.93
CA ILE A 314 8.37 -10.47 4.35
C ILE A 314 9.06 -9.57 5.39
N ILE A 315 9.68 -10.17 6.41
CA ILE A 315 10.39 -9.41 7.45
C ILE A 315 11.65 -8.75 6.87
N SER A 316 12.37 -9.43 5.97
CA SER A 316 13.54 -8.85 5.27
C SER A 316 13.15 -7.63 4.44
N ASP A 317 12.04 -7.72 3.71
CA ASP A 317 11.51 -6.61 2.90
C ASP A 317 11.12 -5.43 3.80
N LEU A 318 10.38 -5.68 4.89
CA LEU A 318 10.04 -4.68 5.90
C LEU A 318 11.29 -3.99 6.43
N LEU A 319 12.28 -4.75 6.92
CA LEU A 319 13.49 -4.21 7.54
C LEU A 319 14.31 -3.34 6.56
N LYS A 320 14.45 -3.77 5.31
CA LYS A 320 15.13 -2.97 4.27
C LYS A 320 14.41 -1.65 4.03
N ILE A 321 13.08 -1.70 3.92
CA ILE A 321 12.25 -0.51 3.65
C ILE A 321 12.35 0.49 4.81
N VAL A 322 12.15 0.05 6.06
CA VAL A 322 12.17 0.96 7.21
C VAL A 322 13.56 1.49 7.52
N THR A 323 14.63 0.72 7.25
CA THR A 323 16.02 1.20 7.34
C THR A 323 16.26 2.39 6.43
N LEU A 324 15.65 2.37 5.24
CA LEU A 324 15.73 3.45 4.27
C LEU A 324 14.72 4.58 4.52
N GLY A 325 13.86 4.45 5.54
CA GLY A 325 12.93 5.48 6.00
C GLY A 325 11.52 5.39 5.43
N GLY A 326 11.24 4.38 4.62
CA GLY A 326 9.93 4.20 4.00
C GLY A 326 8.93 3.45 4.88
N ASN A 327 7.69 3.47 4.43
CA ASN A 327 6.66 2.52 4.84
C ASN A 327 6.58 1.35 3.84
N VAL A 328 6.05 0.22 4.29
CA VAL A 328 5.62 -0.87 3.42
C VAL A 328 4.11 -1.00 3.49
N VAL A 329 3.47 -1.14 2.33
CA VAL A 329 2.09 -1.61 2.23
C VAL A 329 2.07 -3.00 1.61
N PHE A 330 1.62 -4.00 2.38
CA PHE A 330 1.56 -5.36 1.90
C PHE A 330 0.27 -5.61 1.13
N GLY A 331 0.37 -6.14 -0.09
CA GLY A 331 -0.79 -6.47 -0.92
C GLY A 331 -1.44 -7.80 -0.53
N VAL A 332 -2.78 -7.81 -0.39
CA VAL A 332 -3.58 -9.03 -0.18
C VAL A 332 -4.79 -9.07 -1.12
N GLY A 333 -5.03 -10.23 -1.70
CA GLY A 333 -6.19 -10.52 -2.55
C GLY A 333 -7.15 -11.48 -1.86
N PRO A 334 -8.30 -11.01 -1.34
CA PRO A 334 -9.35 -11.88 -0.82
C PRO A 334 -9.99 -12.73 -1.93
N THR A 335 -10.50 -13.91 -1.57
CA THR A 335 -11.25 -14.77 -2.51
C THR A 335 -12.57 -14.13 -2.92
N ALA A 336 -13.20 -14.62 -3.98
CA ALA A 336 -14.51 -14.12 -4.41
C ALA A 336 -15.62 -14.26 -3.35
N GLN A 337 -15.43 -15.15 -2.36
CA GLN A 337 -16.36 -15.36 -1.26
C GLN A 337 -16.10 -14.42 -0.07
N GLY A 338 -15.07 -13.56 -0.10
CA GLY A 338 -14.74 -12.65 1.00
C GLY A 338 -13.80 -13.24 2.05
N LEU A 339 -13.11 -14.35 1.75
CA LEU A 339 -12.14 -14.95 2.64
C LEU A 339 -10.72 -14.43 2.35
N ILE A 340 -9.95 -14.11 3.40
CA ILE A 340 -8.50 -13.97 3.25
C ILE A 340 -7.89 -15.37 3.05
N PRO A 341 -7.13 -15.61 1.96
CA PRO A 341 -6.56 -16.93 1.69
C PRO A 341 -5.70 -17.45 2.85
N THR A 342 -5.74 -18.75 3.11
CA THR A 342 -4.99 -19.36 4.23
C THR A 342 -3.49 -19.03 4.23
N PRO A 343 -2.76 -19.05 3.10
CA PRO A 343 -1.36 -18.63 3.08
C PRO A 343 -1.17 -17.14 3.46
N ALA A 344 -2.09 -16.26 3.04
CA ALA A 344 -2.08 -14.85 3.42
C ALA A 344 -2.32 -14.67 4.93
N LYS A 345 -3.30 -15.40 5.50
CA LYS A 345 -3.56 -15.39 6.95
C LYS A 345 -2.34 -15.83 7.73
N LYS A 346 -1.65 -16.90 7.29
CA LYS A 346 -0.41 -17.37 7.93
C LYS A 346 0.68 -16.30 7.87
N ALA A 347 0.89 -15.68 6.70
CA ALA A 347 1.89 -14.63 6.52
C ALA A 347 1.62 -13.42 7.45
N LEU A 348 0.36 -12.99 7.55
CA LEU A 348 -0.07 -11.90 8.43
C LEU A 348 0.10 -12.25 9.92
N HIS A 349 -0.28 -13.47 10.31
CA HIS A 349 -0.10 -13.96 11.68
C HIS A 349 1.38 -14.02 12.07
N ASP A 350 2.24 -14.57 11.21
CA ASP A 350 3.68 -14.67 11.48
C ASP A 350 4.33 -13.28 11.56
N LEU A 351 3.93 -12.34 10.69
CA LEU A 351 4.36 -10.95 10.72
C LEU A 351 3.96 -10.28 12.04
N GLY A 352 2.70 -10.45 12.47
CA GLY A 352 2.19 -9.95 13.74
C GLY A 352 2.94 -10.50 14.94
N GLY A 353 3.21 -11.81 14.96
CA GLY A 353 4.02 -12.45 15.99
C GLY A 353 5.41 -11.82 16.10
N TRP A 354 6.07 -11.57 14.96
CA TRP A 354 7.37 -10.90 14.94
C TRP A 354 7.30 -9.43 15.40
N LEU A 355 6.31 -8.67 14.93
CA LEU A 355 6.11 -7.27 15.29
C LEU A 355 5.73 -7.08 16.76
N SER A 356 5.04 -8.04 17.37
CA SER A 356 4.73 -8.00 18.81
C SER A 356 5.99 -7.95 19.69
N LEU A 357 7.09 -8.53 19.20
CA LEU A 357 8.38 -8.57 19.88
C LEU A 357 9.29 -7.40 19.47
N ASN A 358 9.27 -7.04 18.18
CA ASN A 358 10.25 -6.14 17.56
C ASN A 358 9.70 -4.75 17.19
N GLY A 359 8.40 -4.52 17.40
CA GLY A 359 7.68 -3.34 16.92
C GLY A 359 8.23 -2.01 17.45
N ASP A 360 8.87 -1.98 18.63
CA ASP A 360 9.50 -0.76 19.16
C ASP A 360 10.62 -0.25 18.23
N GLY A 361 11.33 -1.14 17.54
CA GLY A 361 12.35 -0.81 16.54
C GLY A 361 11.81 -0.60 15.13
N ILE A 362 10.48 -0.60 14.96
CA ILE A 362 9.81 -0.37 13.68
C ILE A 362 8.96 0.89 13.76
N TYR A 363 7.90 0.87 14.56
CA TYR A 363 6.94 1.97 14.65
C TYR A 363 7.54 3.22 15.30
N GLY A 364 7.23 4.39 14.72
CA GLY A 364 7.74 5.68 15.18
C GLY A 364 9.25 5.89 15.00
N THR A 365 9.94 5.00 14.28
CA THR A 365 11.37 5.15 14.00
C THR A 365 11.64 6.03 12.77
N ARG A 366 12.88 6.49 12.61
CA ARG A 366 13.38 7.16 11.41
C ARG A 366 14.59 6.43 10.86
N ALA A 367 14.90 6.71 9.59
CA ALA A 367 16.14 6.26 8.99
C ALA A 367 17.32 6.98 9.66
N CYS A 368 18.40 6.23 9.90
CA CYS A 368 19.66 6.83 10.32
C CYS A 368 20.30 7.64 9.18
N SER A 369 21.40 8.33 9.49
CA SER A 369 22.20 9.00 8.45
C SER A 369 22.71 7.98 7.40
N PRO A 370 22.95 8.41 6.15
CA PRO A 370 23.47 7.52 5.10
C PRO A 370 24.76 6.77 5.50
N GLU A 371 25.65 7.42 6.25
CA GLU A 371 26.91 6.83 6.73
C GLU A 371 26.65 5.68 7.70
N ILE A 372 25.70 5.86 8.63
CA ILE A 372 25.30 4.83 9.59
C ILE A 372 24.64 3.65 8.85
N ILE A 373 23.75 3.91 7.89
CA ILE A 373 23.09 2.86 7.09
C ILE A 373 24.14 2.04 6.36
N GLN A 374 25.05 2.69 5.63
CA GLN A 374 26.08 2.00 4.86
C GLN A 374 27.04 1.18 5.74
N ALA A 375 27.42 1.70 6.90
CA ALA A 375 28.25 0.97 7.86
C ALA A 375 27.52 -0.27 8.42
N THR A 376 26.24 -0.12 8.75
CA THR A 376 25.40 -1.20 9.26
C THR A 376 25.18 -2.31 8.22
N GLU A 377 24.95 -1.95 6.96
CA GLU A 377 24.80 -2.92 5.86
C GLU A 377 26.05 -3.77 5.68
N LYS A 378 27.25 -3.18 5.78
CA LYS A 378 28.53 -3.93 5.74
C LYS A 378 28.65 -4.95 6.88
N LEU A 379 28.10 -4.63 8.05
CA LEU A 379 28.01 -5.56 9.17
C LEU A 379 26.94 -6.64 8.97
N GLY A 380 26.08 -6.52 7.95
CA GLY A 380 24.99 -7.45 7.68
C GLY A 380 23.81 -7.25 8.62
N CYS A 381 23.55 -6.01 9.02
CA CYS A 381 22.43 -5.63 9.88
C CYS A 381 21.53 -4.61 9.17
N ALA A 382 20.27 -4.55 9.59
CA ALA A 382 19.37 -3.43 9.35
C ALA A 382 19.36 -2.52 10.58
N ILE A 383 19.03 -1.24 10.40
CA ILE A 383 19.02 -0.26 11.50
C ILE A 383 17.92 0.79 11.34
N THR A 384 17.32 1.17 12.46
CA THR A 384 16.45 2.34 12.57
C THR A 384 16.81 3.13 13.83
N GLU A 385 16.29 4.34 13.99
CA GLU A 385 16.51 5.12 15.20
C GLU A 385 15.28 5.83 15.74
N LYS A 386 15.32 6.07 17.05
CA LYS A 386 14.56 7.09 17.77
C LYS A 386 15.54 8.07 18.43
N ALA A 387 15.02 9.13 19.03
CA ALA A 387 15.84 10.17 19.66
C ALA A 387 16.84 9.58 20.68
N ASP A 388 16.41 8.60 21.48
CA ASP A 388 17.14 8.02 22.61
C ASP A 388 17.83 6.69 22.31
N ALA A 389 17.57 6.06 21.16
CA ALA A 389 18.06 4.72 20.86
C ALA A 389 18.26 4.45 19.37
N TYR A 390 19.19 3.54 19.07
CA TYR A 390 19.26 2.84 17.79
C TYR A 390 18.64 1.44 17.94
N TYR A 391 18.07 0.92 16.86
CA TYR A 391 17.54 -0.44 16.82
C TYR A 391 18.26 -1.22 15.73
N LEU A 392 18.98 -2.27 16.13
CA LEU A 392 19.76 -3.12 15.23
C LEU A 392 19.08 -4.47 15.02
N PHE A 393 19.07 -4.94 13.78
CA PHE A 393 18.51 -6.23 13.37
C PHE A 393 19.55 -7.01 12.58
N PRO A 394 20.18 -8.05 13.16
CA PRO A 394 21.10 -8.92 12.43
C PRO A 394 20.37 -9.67 11.31
N MET A 395 20.88 -9.54 10.08
CA MET A 395 20.26 -10.11 8.88
C MET A 395 20.96 -11.39 8.38
N LYS A 396 22.13 -11.70 8.94
CA LYS A 396 22.89 -12.92 8.65
C LYS A 396 22.30 -14.11 9.42
N GLU A 397 22.35 -15.30 8.82
CA GLU A 397 21.87 -16.52 9.50
C GLU A 397 22.68 -16.85 10.76
N ARG A 398 23.96 -16.50 10.77
CA ARG A 398 24.81 -16.58 11.94
C ARG A 398 25.66 -15.32 12.06
N GLN A 399 25.60 -14.71 13.23
CA GLN A 399 26.40 -13.56 13.59
C GLN A 399 26.64 -13.61 15.10
N ASP A 400 27.90 -13.87 15.49
CA ASP A 400 28.25 -14.09 16.90
C ASP A 400 28.73 -12.77 17.56
N ARG A 401 29.10 -11.77 16.74
CA ARG A 401 29.63 -10.47 17.18
C ARG A 401 29.23 -9.33 16.25
N ILE A 402 28.93 -8.17 16.84
CA ILE A 402 28.78 -6.88 16.13
C ILE A 402 29.77 -5.90 16.76
N ASP A 403 30.67 -5.36 15.96
CA ASP A 403 31.69 -4.40 16.40
C ASP A 403 31.15 -2.97 16.26
N LEU A 404 30.88 -2.30 17.38
CA LEU A 404 30.30 -0.95 17.38
C LEU A 404 31.32 0.11 16.94
N HIS A 405 32.62 -0.16 16.99
CA HIS A 405 33.66 0.77 16.52
C HIS A 405 33.59 0.99 15.01
N GLN A 406 32.95 0.07 14.28
CA GLN A 406 32.74 0.18 12.83
C GLN A 406 31.49 1.00 12.48
N LEU A 407 30.73 1.45 13.48
CA LEU A 407 29.51 2.24 13.29
C LEU A 407 29.76 3.69 13.72
N PRO A 408 29.47 4.68 12.85
CA PRO A 408 29.57 6.10 13.21
C PRO A 408 28.34 6.54 14.04
N ILE A 409 28.09 5.87 15.16
CA ILE A 409 26.94 6.09 16.06
C ILE A 409 27.37 6.72 17.39
N ALA A 410 26.43 7.35 18.09
CA ALA A 410 26.68 7.84 19.44
C ALA A 410 27.10 6.71 20.40
N PRO A 411 27.89 6.99 21.45
CA PRO A 411 28.26 5.98 22.44
C PRO A 411 27.04 5.29 23.05
N ILE A 412 27.13 3.97 23.24
CA ILE A 412 26.01 3.15 23.71
C ILE A 412 26.18 2.84 25.19
N LYS A 413 25.17 3.21 25.98
CA LYS A 413 25.14 2.98 27.43
C LYS A 413 24.72 1.54 27.76
N LYS A 414 23.76 1.01 27.01
CA LYS A 414 23.13 -0.29 27.28
C LYS A 414 22.54 -0.89 26.02
N VAL A 415 22.61 -2.21 25.92
CA VAL A 415 21.94 -3.00 24.89
C VAL A 415 20.88 -3.88 25.54
N VAL A 416 19.72 -3.97 24.91
CA VAL A 416 18.61 -4.82 25.36
C VAL A 416 18.07 -5.54 24.13
N SER A 417 17.81 -6.84 24.22
CA SER A 417 17.11 -7.55 23.15
C SER A 417 15.64 -7.09 23.09
N LEU A 418 15.10 -7.02 21.88
CA LEU A 418 13.67 -6.81 21.69
C LEU A 418 12.93 -8.15 21.87
N GLY A 419 11.92 -8.17 22.74
CA GLY A 419 11.04 -9.33 22.95
C GLY A 419 11.67 -10.55 23.65
N GLN A 420 12.95 -10.51 24.04
CA GLN A 420 13.64 -11.61 24.74
C GLN A 420 14.26 -11.12 26.06
N SER A 421 13.44 -10.70 27.02
CA SER A 421 13.86 -10.12 28.30
C SER A 421 14.96 -10.91 29.06
N ASN A 422 15.06 -12.22 28.84
CA ASN A 422 16.07 -13.09 29.47
C ASN A 422 17.44 -13.10 28.77
N ILE A 423 17.58 -12.45 27.62
CA ILE A 423 18.84 -12.32 26.87
C ILE A 423 19.21 -10.84 26.84
N SER A 424 20.23 -10.46 27.60
CA SER A 424 20.83 -9.12 27.55
C SER A 424 22.20 -9.21 26.91
N PRO A 425 22.33 -8.89 25.60
CA PRO A 425 23.65 -8.79 24.97
C PRO A 425 24.46 -7.74 25.73
N GLY A 426 25.61 -8.15 26.28
CA GLY A 426 26.56 -7.21 26.88
C GLY A 426 27.37 -6.49 25.81
N ILE A 427 27.87 -5.30 26.14
CA ILE A 427 28.97 -4.68 25.40
C ILE A 427 30.26 -5.04 26.12
N VAL A 428 31.16 -5.74 25.43
CA VAL A 428 32.51 -6.08 25.90
C VAL A 428 33.49 -5.56 24.86
N ASP A 429 34.44 -4.71 25.26
CA ASP A 429 35.43 -4.07 24.37
C ASP A 429 34.84 -3.35 23.16
N GLY A 430 33.65 -2.76 23.33
CA GLY A 430 32.89 -2.09 22.25
C GLY A 430 32.25 -3.04 21.24
N CYS A 431 32.25 -4.34 21.50
CA CYS A 431 31.55 -5.34 20.71
C CYS A 431 30.28 -5.82 21.44
N ILE A 432 29.18 -5.98 20.69
CA ILE A 432 28.02 -6.74 21.14
C ILE A 432 28.28 -8.21 20.85
N HIS A 433 28.24 -9.03 21.89
CA HIS A 433 28.32 -10.48 21.76
C HIS A 433 26.91 -11.07 21.74
N LEU A 434 26.58 -11.77 20.65
CA LEU A 434 25.27 -12.37 20.45
C LEU A 434 25.35 -13.84 20.90
N PRO A 435 24.60 -14.26 21.94
CA PRO A 435 24.59 -15.67 22.33
C PRO A 435 24.00 -16.50 21.18
N GLY A 436 24.37 -17.78 21.08
CA GLY A 436 23.84 -18.67 20.04
C GLY A 436 22.31 -18.78 20.03
N SER A 437 21.64 -18.54 21.17
CA SER A 437 20.18 -18.45 21.26
C SER A 437 19.58 -17.19 20.60
N PHE A 438 20.41 -16.19 20.30
CA PHE A 438 20.04 -14.97 19.57
C PHE A 438 20.11 -15.16 18.04
N SER A 439 20.67 -16.27 17.53
CA SER A 439 20.50 -16.63 16.12
C SER A 439 19.10 -17.19 15.91
N HIS A 440 18.10 -16.31 15.82
CA HIS A 440 16.75 -16.70 15.45
C HIS A 440 16.60 -16.59 13.93
N ALA A 441 15.87 -17.53 13.31
CA ALA A 441 15.70 -17.59 11.85
C ALA A 441 15.00 -16.36 11.23
N LEU A 442 14.52 -15.42 12.05
CA LEU A 442 13.68 -14.29 11.67
C LEU A 442 14.20 -12.96 12.27
N PHE A 443 15.50 -12.67 12.21
CA PHE A 443 16.07 -11.33 12.45
C PHE A 443 15.64 -10.66 13.79
N PRO A 444 16.06 -11.17 14.95
CA PRO A 444 15.70 -10.58 16.24
C PRO A 444 16.34 -9.21 16.43
N GLY A 445 15.56 -8.24 16.91
CA GLY A 445 16.03 -6.87 17.12
C GLY A 445 16.71 -6.66 18.47
N MET A 446 17.51 -5.59 18.54
CA MET A 446 18.12 -5.08 19.77
C MET A 446 17.92 -3.57 19.85
N LYS A 447 17.66 -3.08 21.05
CA LYS A 447 17.63 -1.65 21.40
C LYS A 447 18.97 -1.25 22.01
N LEU A 448 19.66 -0.33 21.35
CA LEU A 448 20.92 0.26 21.77
C LEU A 448 20.63 1.67 22.32
N ILE A 449 20.64 1.80 23.64
CA ILE A 449 20.32 3.06 24.33
C ILE A 449 21.53 3.99 24.24
N LYS A 450 21.32 5.19 23.68
CA LYS A 450 22.34 6.23 23.53
C LYS A 450 22.81 6.71 24.92
N ALA A 451 24.10 6.95 25.09
CA ALA A 451 24.62 7.61 26.29
C ALA A 451 24.24 9.10 26.27
N GLU A 452 23.95 9.67 27.44
CA GLU A 452 23.73 11.11 27.55
C GLU A 452 25.02 11.85 27.19
N VAL A 453 24.96 12.71 26.18
CA VAL A 453 26.03 13.67 25.92
C VAL A 453 25.93 14.72 27.00
N LYS A 454 26.80 14.66 28.02
CA LYS A 454 26.93 15.78 28.96
C LYS A 454 27.31 17.00 28.13
N SER A 455 26.42 17.99 28.05
CA SER A 455 26.77 19.31 27.51
C SER A 455 27.88 19.87 28.38
N SER A 456 29.09 19.90 27.82
CA SER A 456 30.28 20.52 28.41
C SER A 456 30.19 22.04 28.41
#